data_AF-A0A0G0DCT4-F1
#
_entry.id   AF-A0A0G0DCT4-F1
#
_cell.length_a   1.000
_cell.length_b   1.000
_cell.length_c   1.000
_cell.angle_alpha   90.00
_cell.angle_beta   90.00
_cell.angle_gamma   90.00
#
_symmetry.space_group_name_H-M   'P 1'
#
loop_
_entity.id
_entity.type
_entity.pdbx_description
1 polymer ?
#
loop_
_entity_poly.entity_id
_entity_poly.type
_entity_poly.pdbx_seq_one_letter_code
_entity_poly.pdbx_strand_id
1 'polypeptide(L)'
;MKTIVTHLSPDLDAIASVWLIKKYFPDWNNAQIKFVPSGTTLDDQLPDSDKNIIHVDTGMGKFDHHQTNDYTSATKLVYKYLVGRDLIEEKEIKSLEKIVEYVNSTDHFADFSVIRGRPNRFQK
;
A
#
# COMPACT_ATOMS: atom_id res chain seq x y z
N MET A 1 13.78 16.79 1.34
CA MET A 1 12.79 16.62 0.26
C MET A 1 11.99 15.37 0.57
N LYS A 2 10.66 15.39 0.40
CA LYS A 2 9.81 14.23 0.72
C LYS A 2 9.98 13.11 -0.31
N THR A 3 10.15 11.89 0.16
CA THR A 3 10.43 10.71 -0.65
C THR A 3 9.57 9.54 -0.20
N ILE A 4 8.88 8.91 -1.14
CA ILE A 4 8.19 7.64 -0.93
C ILE A 4 9.06 6.55 -1.55
N VAL A 5 9.33 5.49 -0.79
CA VAL A 5 10.20 4.39 -1.18
C VAL A 5 9.36 3.13 -1.25
N THR A 6 9.48 2.38 -2.33
CA THR A 6 8.85 1.05 -2.47
C THR A 6 9.80 0.08 -3.19
N HIS A 7 9.41 -1.18 -3.35
CA HIS A 7 10.27 -2.19 -3.98
C HIS A 7 10.39 -2.03 -5.50
N LEU A 8 11.48 -2.54 -6.09
CA LEU A 8 11.84 -2.40 -7.53
C LEU A 8 10.82 -2.96 -8.51
N SER A 9 10.03 -3.93 -8.09
CA SER A 9 8.98 -4.57 -8.90
C SER A 9 7.60 -4.21 -8.33
N PRO A 10 7.22 -2.93 -8.30
CA PRO A 10 6.05 -2.47 -7.55
C PRO A 10 4.78 -3.14 -8.07
N ASP A 11 4.01 -3.71 -7.17
CA ASP A 11 2.71 -4.29 -7.48
C ASP A 11 1.56 -3.32 -7.17
N LEU A 12 0.33 -3.83 -7.14
CA LEU A 12 -0.84 -2.99 -6.88
C LEU A 12 -0.84 -2.41 -5.47
N ASP A 13 -0.31 -3.12 -4.47
CA ASP A 13 -0.30 -2.65 -3.09
C ASP A 13 0.72 -1.51 -2.91
N ALA A 14 1.92 -1.66 -3.46
CA ALA A 14 2.91 -0.59 -3.56
C ALA A 14 2.35 0.66 -4.26
N ILE A 15 1.74 0.49 -5.44
CA ILE A 15 1.25 1.62 -6.26
C ILE A 15 0.07 2.34 -5.59
N ALA A 16 -0.89 1.60 -5.04
CA ALA A 16 -2.05 2.19 -4.38
C ALA A 16 -1.66 2.91 -3.08
N SER A 17 -0.68 2.38 -2.34
CA SER A 17 -0.08 3.05 -1.18
C SER A 17 0.53 4.41 -1.55
N VAL A 18 1.36 4.44 -2.61
CA VAL A 18 1.95 5.68 -3.13
C VAL A 18 0.86 6.68 -3.53
N TRP A 19 -0.19 6.22 -4.22
CA TRP A 19 -1.30 7.08 -4.63
C TRP A 19 -2.03 7.71 -3.43
N LEU A 20 -2.37 6.92 -2.41
CA LEU A 20 -3.03 7.44 -1.20
C LEU A 20 -2.17 8.48 -0.48
N ILE A 21 -0.86 8.24 -0.35
CA ILE A 21 0.05 9.19 0.29
C ILE A 21 0.10 10.49 -0.52
N LYS A 22 0.33 10.42 -1.84
CA LYS A 22 0.44 11.63 -2.67
C LYS A 22 -0.87 12.42 -2.73
N LYS A 23 -2.03 11.76 -2.63
CA LYS A 23 -3.34 12.42 -2.68
C LYS A 23 -3.73 13.06 -1.34
N TYR A 24 -3.46 12.40 -0.21
CA TYR A 24 -4.05 12.78 1.08
C TYR A 24 -3.05 13.21 2.16
N PHE A 25 -1.76 12.87 2.07
CA PHE A 25 -0.79 13.37 3.04
C PHE A 25 -0.45 14.85 2.76
N PRO A 26 -0.53 15.75 3.77
CA PRO A 26 -0.17 17.16 3.61
C PRO A 26 1.24 17.38 3.08
N ASP A 27 1.37 18.16 2.00
CA ASP A 27 2.59 18.44 1.23
C ASP A 27 3.38 17.22 0.72
N TRP A 28 2.75 16.06 0.54
CA TRP A 28 3.36 14.88 -0.11
C TRP A 28 2.99 14.73 -1.59
N ASN A 29 2.13 15.61 -2.12
CA ASN A 29 1.70 15.62 -3.52
C ASN A 29 2.86 15.63 -4.53
N ASN A 30 3.96 16.32 -4.19
CA ASN A 30 5.17 16.39 -5.01
C ASN A 30 6.30 15.47 -4.52
N ALA A 31 6.02 14.52 -3.63
CA ALA A 31 7.02 13.59 -3.13
C ALA A 31 7.63 12.79 -4.29
N GLN A 32 8.95 12.62 -4.24
CA GLN A 32 9.67 11.76 -5.17
C GLN A 32 9.39 10.30 -4.86
N ILE A 33 9.44 9.45 -5.88
CA ILE A 33 9.31 8.01 -5.71
C ILE A 33 10.69 7.42 -5.97
N LYS A 34 11.17 6.60 -5.02
CA LYS A 34 12.40 5.83 -5.16
C LYS A 34 12.09 4.34 -5.02
N PHE A 35 12.94 3.54 -5.65
CA PHE A 35 12.80 2.09 -5.66
C PHE A 35 14.02 1.43 -5.03
N VAL A 36 13.79 0.37 -4.27
CA VAL A 36 14.83 -0.43 -3.60
C VAL A 36 14.58 -1.92 -3.80
N PRO A 37 15.57 -2.81 -3.61
CA PRO A 37 15.31 -4.24 -3.54
C PRO A 37 14.24 -4.58 -2.48
N SER A 38 13.39 -5.58 -2.75
CA SER A 38 12.33 -5.98 -1.82
C SER A 38 12.89 -6.32 -0.43
N GLY A 39 12.22 -5.83 0.61
CA GLY A 39 12.61 -6.04 2.00
C GLY A 39 13.76 -5.13 2.48
N THR A 40 14.30 -4.27 1.62
CA THR A 40 15.35 -3.31 1.99
C THR A 40 14.81 -1.90 2.18
N THR A 41 15.63 -1.02 2.75
CA THR A 41 15.34 0.40 2.97
C THR A 41 16.21 1.27 2.05
N LEU A 42 15.96 2.58 2.09
CA LEU A 42 16.72 3.54 1.30
C LEU A 42 18.04 3.82 2.02
N ASP A 43 19.16 3.67 1.30
CA ASP A 43 20.51 3.92 1.81
C ASP A 43 20.83 3.15 3.12
N ASP A 44 20.26 1.94 3.26
CA ASP A 44 20.37 1.05 4.43
C ASP A 44 20.04 1.71 5.78
N GLN A 45 19.22 2.77 5.75
CA GLN A 45 18.76 3.45 6.97
C GLN A 45 17.69 2.64 7.68
N LEU A 46 17.55 2.84 8.99
CA LEU A 46 16.43 2.28 9.74
C LEU A 46 15.10 2.82 9.16
N PRO A 47 14.07 1.97 8.96
CA PRO A 47 12.78 2.45 8.49
C PRO A 47 12.20 3.47 9.49
N ASP A 48 11.39 4.41 8.99
CA ASP A 48 10.72 5.46 9.78
C ASP A 48 11.64 6.43 10.57
N SER A 49 12.96 6.35 10.40
CA SER A 49 13.93 7.21 11.10
C SER A 49 13.94 8.67 10.60
N ASP A 50 13.62 8.90 9.33
CA ASP A 50 13.45 10.24 8.74
C ASP A 50 11.98 10.48 8.40
N LYS A 51 11.39 11.50 9.01
CA LYS A 51 10.00 11.94 8.75
C LYS A 51 9.73 12.38 7.31
N ASN A 52 10.77 12.64 6.51
CA ASN A 52 10.67 12.99 5.09
C ASN A 52 10.75 11.76 4.17
N ILE A 53 10.94 10.57 4.72
CA ILE A 53 10.99 9.32 3.97
C ILE A 53 9.85 8.43 4.47
N ILE A 54 9.07 7.90 3.54
CA ILE A 54 8.06 6.89 3.85
C ILE A 54 8.37 5.66 3.01
N HIS A 55 8.61 4.53 3.67
CA HIS A 55 8.65 3.22 3.02
C HIS A 55 7.23 2.64 2.98
N VAL A 56 6.81 2.19 1.81
CA VAL A 56 5.57 1.42 1.63
C VAL A 56 5.91 0.08 0.99
N ASP A 57 5.33 -0.98 1.55
CA ASP A 57 5.43 -2.33 1.00
C ASP A 57 6.88 -2.84 0.88
N THR A 58 7.77 -2.35 1.76
CA THR A 58 9.17 -2.79 1.86
C THR A 58 9.80 -2.27 3.15
N GLY A 59 10.88 -2.91 3.58
CA GLY A 59 11.79 -2.39 4.59
C GLY A 59 11.29 -2.52 6.05
N MET A 60 10.18 -3.22 6.29
CA MET A 60 9.64 -3.55 7.62
C MET A 60 9.30 -2.33 8.47
N GLY A 61 8.93 -1.22 7.82
CA GLY A 61 8.51 0.02 8.46
C GLY A 61 7.01 0.08 8.72
N LYS A 62 6.55 1.28 9.10
CA LYS A 62 5.17 1.56 9.48
C LYS A 62 4.11 1.17 8.45
N PHE A 63 4.43 1.27 7.16
CA PHE A 63 3.52 0.93 6.06
C PHE A 63 4.03 -0.28 5.26
N ASP A 64 4.70 -1.19 5.97
CA ASP A 64 4.96 -2.55 5.51
C ASP A 64 4.10 -3.52 6.33
N HIS A 65 3.79 -4.69 5.78
CA HIS A 65 3.01 -5.74 6.44
C HIS A 65 3.75 -7.08 6.52
N HIS A 66 4.89 -7.22 5.83
CA HIS A 66 5.68 -8.45 5.77
C HIS A 66 6.22 -8.93 7.13
N GLN A 67 6.20 -8.07 8.16
CA GLN A 67 6.58 -8.43 9.54
C GLN A 67 5.47 -9.16 10.31
N THR A 68 4.24 -9.23 9.80
CA THR A 68 3.13 -9.96 10.43
C THR A 68 2.44 -10.89 9.44
N ASN A 69 1.58 -11.78 9.95
CA ASN A 69 0.71 -12.63 9.13
C ASN A 69 -0.73 -12.09 9.11
N ASP A 70 -0.92 -10.79 9.38
CA ASP A 70 -2.24 -10.19 9.43
C ASP A 70 -2.84 -10.12 8.02
N TYR A 71 -4.17 -10.25 7.93
CA TYR A 71 -4.89 -10.00 6.68
C TYR A 71 -4.97 -8.49 6.39
N THR A 72 -3.84 -7.93 5.99
CA THR A 72 -3.63 -6.50 5.72
C THR A 72 -2.59 -6.32 4.63
N SER A 73 -2.64 -5.19 3.94
CA SER A 73 -1.65 -4.75 2.96
C SER A 73 -1.11 -3.37 3.34
N ALA A 74 0.00 -2.92 2.73
CA ALA A 74 0.54 -1.57 2.90
C ALA A 74 -0.52 -0.49 2.60
N THR A 75 -1.32 -0.68 1.55
CA THR A 75 -2.41 0.24 1.16
C THR A 75 -3.43 0.37 2.29
N LYS A 76 -3.78 -0.76 2.91
CA LYS A 76 -4.73 -0.78 4.04
C LYS A 76 -4.14 -0.10 5.28
N LEU A 77 -2.84 -0.24 5.53
CA LEU A 77 -2.14 0.46 6.62
C LEU A 77 -2.12 1.98 6.38
N VAL A 78 -1.80 2.42 5.16
CA VAL A 78 -1.84 3.84 4.77
C VAL A 78 -3.25 4.40 4.92
N TYR A 79 -4.26 3.71 4.40
CA TYR A 79 -5.67 4.12 4.51
C TYR A 79 -6.12 4.25 5.97
N LYS A 80 -5.87 3.26 6.82
CA LYS A 80 -6.20 3.32 8.24
C LYS A 80 -5.52 4.51 8.93
N TYR A 81 -4.26 4.78 8.59
CA TYR A 81 -3.56 5.94 9.13
C TYR A 81 -4.19 7.27 8.68
N LEU A 82 -4.57 7.38 7.40
CA LEU A 82 -5.24 8.57 6.88
C LEU A 82 -6.59 8.84 7.56
N VAL A 83 -7.43 7.80 7.70
CA VAL A 83 -8.73 7.88 8.39
C VAL A 83 -8.53 8.23 9.86
N GLY A 84 -7.62 7.56 10.57
CA GLY A 84 -7.35 7.84 11.98
C GLY A 84 -6.70 9.20 12.26
N ARG A 85 -6.37 9.96 11.20
CA ARG A 85 -5.83 11.32 11.28
C ARG A 85 -6.77 12.36 10.68
N ASP A 86 -8.00 11.97 10.33
CA ASP A 86 -9.01 12.83 9.70
C ASP A 86 -8.50 13.53 8.43
N LEU A 87 -7.65 12.84 7.65
CA LEU A 87 -7.05 13.35 6.41
C LEU A 87 -7.87 13.04 5.15
N ILE A 88 -8.97 12.31 5.30
CA ILE A 88 -9.90 11.92 4.22
C ILE A 88 -11.26 12.53 4.53
N GLU A 89 -11.90 13.15 3.53
CA GLU A 89 -13.26 13.64 3.68
C GLU A 89 -14.26 12.49 3.90
N GLU A 90 -15.21 12.67 4.82
CA GLU A 90 -16.17 11.61 5.22
C GLU A 90 -16.89 10.96 4.03
N LYS A 91 -17.28 11.76 3.02
CA LYS A 91 -17.94 11.27 1.80
C LYS A 91 -17.08 10.35 0.93
N GLU A 92 -15.75 10.44 1.03
CA GLU A 92 -14.82 9.60 0.25
C GLU A 92 -14.52 8.26 0.94
N ILE A 93 -14.64 8.19 2.27
CA ILE A 93 -14.28 7.01 3.10
C ILE A 93 -14.86 5.73 2.53
N LYS A 94 -16.18 5.66 2.33
CA LYS A 94 -16.86 4.44 1.85
C LYS A 94 -16.40 4.00 0.45
N SER A 95 -16.03 4.94 -0.41
CA SER A 95 -15.57 4.63 -1.76
C SER A 95 -14.11 4.18 -1.76
N LEU A 96 -13.27 4.84 -0.96
CA LEU A 96 -11.87 4.44 -0.77
C LEU A 96 -11.76 3.07 -0.10
N GLU A 97 -12.58 2.80 0.91
CA GLU A 97 -12.62 1.51 1.59
C GLU A 97 -12.83 0.36 0.60
N LYS A 98 -13.73 0.50 -0.38
CA LYS A 98 -13.93 -0.52 -1.42
C LYS A 98 -12.69 -0.77 -2.29
N ILE A 99 -11.96 0.29 -2.62
CA ILE A 99 -10.71 0.18 -3.40
C ILE A 99 -9.66 -0.50 -2.54
N VAL A 100 -9.49 -0.07 -1.29
CA VAL A 100 -8.53 -0.61 -0.33
C VAL A 100 -8.79 -2.09 -0.05
N GLU A 101 -10.05 -2.49 0.14
CA GLU A 101 -10.40 -3.91 0.33
C GLU A 101 -10.17 -4.74 -0.93
N TYR A 102 -10.37 -4.17 -2.13
CA TYR A 102 -10.00 -4.85 -3.36
C TYR A 102 -8.49 -5.09 -3.43
N VAL A 103 -7.68 -4.04 -3.24
CA VAL A 103 -6.20 -4.15 -3.22
C VAL A 103 -5.74 -5.19 -2.19
N ASN A 104 -6.28 -5.13 -0.97
CA ASN A 104 -5.96 -6.09 0.08
C ASN A 104 -6.33 -7.53 -0.31
N SER A 105 -7.47 -7.73 -0.97
CA SER A 105 -7.86 -9.07 -1.45
C SER A 105 -6.96 -9.60 -2.57
N THR A 106 -6.51 -8.72 -3.47
CA THR A 106 -5.59 -9.10 -4.56
C THR A 106 -4.21 -9.45 -4.04
N ASP A 107 -3.73 -8.71 -3.04
CA ASP A 107 -2.47 -8.95 -2.35
C ASP A 107 -2.44 -10.32 -1.63
N HIS A 108 -3.61 -10.78 -1.18
CA HIS A 108 -3.79 -12.10 -0.59
C HIS A 108 -4.23 -13.18 -1.61
N PHE A 109 -4.02 -12.95 -2.92
CA PHE A 109 -4.31 -13.89 -4.01
C PHE A 109 -5.78 -14.38 -4.07
N ALA A 110 -6.74 -13.61 -3.56
CA ALA A 110 -8.16 -14.01 -3.57
C ALA A 110 -8.70 -14.23 -5.00
N ASP A 111 -8.19 -13.47 -5.98
CA ASP A 111 -8.59 -13.58 -7.39
C ASP A 111 -8.25 -14.96 -8.00
N PHE A 112 -7.15 -15.59 -7.56
CA PHE A 112 -6.78 -16.94 -8.01
C PHE A 112 -7.65 -18.03 -7.38
N SER A 113 -8.19 -17.78 -6.19
CA SER A 113 -9.05 -18.73 -5.47
C SER A 113 -10.44 -18.86 -6.11
N VAL A 114 -10.94 -17.78 -6.72
CA VAL A 114 -12.23 -17.77 -7.45
C VAL A 114 -12.19 -18.66 -8.71
N ILE A 115 -11.03 -18.80 -9.35
CA ILE A 115 -10.87 -19.60 -10.58
C ILE A 115 -10.91 -21.11 -10.30
N ARG A 116 -10.48 -21.56 -9.11
CA ARG A 116 -10.49 -22.99 -8.76
C ARG A 116 -11.85 -23.51 -8.26
N GLY A 117 -12.78 -22.61 -7.92
CA GLY A 117 -14.09 -22.96 -7.33
C GLY A 117 -15.30 -22.81 -8.25
N ARG A 118 -15.12 -22.43 -9.53
CA ARG A 118 -16.23 -22.30 -10.49
C ARG A 118 -16.13 -23.37 -11.59
N PRO A 119 -17.18 -24.16 -11.86
CA PRO A 119 -17.22 -24.93 -13.09
C PRO A 119 -17.09 -23.96 -14.27
N ASN A 120 -16.22 -24.31 -15.22
CA ASN A 120 -15.83 -23.54 -16.40
C ASN A 120 -16.98 -22.68 -16.96
N ARG A 121 -16.87 -21.35 -16.85
CA ARG A 121 -17.78 -20.41 -17.55
C ARG A 121 -17.40 -20.21 -19.03
N PHE A 122 -16.41 -20.95 -19.53
CA PHE A 122 -15.96 -20.92 -20.92
C PHE A 122 -16.08 -22.30 -21.59
N GLN A 123 -17.22 -22.97 -21.41
CA GLN A 123 -17.72 -23.90 -22.42
C GLN A 123 -18.96 -23.25 -23.05
N LYS A 124 -18.76 -22.67 -24.24
CA LYS A 124 -19.79 -22.54 -25.25
C LYS A 124 -19.38 -23.44 -26.40
#